data_AF-A0A2Y9EID7-F1
#
_entry.id   AF-A0A2Y9EID7-F1
#
_cell.length_a   1.000
_cell.length_b   1.000
_cell.length_c   1.000
_cell.angle_alpha   90.00
_cell.angle_beta   90.00
_cell.angle_gamma   90.00
#
_symmetry.space_group_name_H-M   'P 1'
#
loop_
_entity.id
_entity.type
_entity.pdbx_description
1 polymer ?
#
loop_
_entity_poly.entity_id
_entity_poly.type
_entity_poly.pdbx_seq_one_letter_code
_entity_poly.pdbx_strand_id
1 'polypeptide(L)'
;MQRPGPFSTLYGRVLAPLPGRAGGAASGGGGNSWGVTGSHVQLPGRAQFGAGSASTAGGDANSVCPAPSTMSKAEEAKKLAGRAAVENHVRNNQVLGIGSGSTIVHAVQRIAERVKQENLNLVCIPTSFQARQLILQYGLTLSDLDRHPEIDLAIDGADEVDADLNLIKGGGGCLTQEKIVAGYASRFIVIADFRKDSKNLGDQWHKGIPIEVIPMAYVPVSRAVTQKFGGVIELRMAVNKAICFW
;
A
#
# COMPACT_ATOMS: atom_id res chain seq x y z
N MET A 1 -12.04 -22.96 -24.01
CA MET A 1 -12.17 -21.80 -23.11
C MET A 1 -11.18 -20.73 -23.57
N GLN A 2 -11.66 -19.67 -24.22
CA GLN A 2 -10.81 -18.52 -24.58
C GLN A 2 -10.41 -17.80 -23.30
N ARG A 3 -9.10 -17.66 -23.04
CA ARG A 3 -8.61 -16.77 -21.98
C ARG A 3 -9.07 -15.36 -22.35
N PRO A 4 -9.59 -14.58 -21.40
CA PRO A 4 -10.10 -13.26 -21.71
C PRO A 4 -8.88 -12.33 -22.01
N GLY A 5 -9.07 -11.35 -22.91
CA GLY A 5 -7.97 -10.57 -23.50
C GLY A 5 -7.18 -9.72 -22.48
N PRO A 6 -6.12 -9.00 -22.89
CA PRO A 6 -5.22 -8.24 -22.01
C PRO A 6 -5.86 -7.07 -21.23
N PHE A 7 -7.19 -6.99 -21.18
CA PHE A 7 -7.97 -5.98 -20.46
C PHE A 7 -9.10 -6.55 -19.61
N SER A 8 -9.23 -7.88 -19.51
CA SER A 8 -10.27 -8.54 -18.72
C SER A 8 -9.78 -8.93 -17.32
N THR A 9 -9.01 -8.05 -16.70
CA THR A 9 -8.48 -8.27 -15.35
C THR A 9 -9.64 -8.26 -14.37
N LEU A 10 -9.66 -9.23 -13.45
CA LEU A 10 -10.58 -9.20 -12.33
C LEU A 10 -10.07 -8.18 -11.30
N TYR A 11 -10.88 -7.15 -11.05
CA TYR A 11 -10.61 -6.12 -10.07
C TYR A 11 -11.13 -6.54 -8.70
N GLY A 12 -10.30 -6.38 -7.67
CA GLY A 12 -10.70 -6.48 -6.27
C GLY A 12 -10.21 -5.27 -5.47
N ARG A 13 -10.93 -4.91 -4.41
CA ARG A 13 -10.61 -3.75 -3.56
C ARG A 13 -10.46 -4.17 -2.11
N VAL A 14 -9.41 -3.67 -1.47
CA VAL A 14 -9.18 -3.80 -0.02
C VAL A 14 -9.10 -2.40 0.58
N LEU A 15 -10.17 -2.00 1.27
CA LEU A 15 -10.20 -0.80 2.08
C LEU A 15 -10.00 -1.15 3.55
N ALA A 16 -9.15 -0.39 4.22
CA ALA A 16 -9.10 -0.46 5.67
C ALA A 16 -10.25 0.33 6.30
N PRO A 17 -10.98 -0.26 7.26
CA PRO A 17 -12.03 0.43 8.01
C PRO A 17 -11.44 1.56 8.88
N LEU A 18 -12.31 2.50 9.27
CA LEU A 18 -11.95 3.56 10.22
C LEU A 18 -11.50 2.93 11.56
N PRO A 19 -10.31 3.29 12.09
CA PRO A 19 -9.93 2.89 13.43
C PRO A 19 -10.88 3.56 14.44
N GLY A 20 -11.74 2.76 15.07
CA GLY A 20 -12.68 3.21 16.11
C GLY A 20 -14.13 2.75 15.97
N ARG A 21 -14.51 1.97 14.95
CA ARG A 21 -15.84 1.34 14.93
C ARG A 21 -15.73 -0.13 15.35
N ALA A 22 -15.88 -0.38 16.66
CA ALA A 22 -16.24 -1.70 17.15
C ALA A 22 -17.48 -2.18 16.40
N GLY A 23 -17.44 -3.42 15.92
CA GLY A 23 -18.40 -3.96 14.96
C GLY A 23 -19.85 -3.95 15.46
N GLY A 24 -20.76 -3.64 14.55
CA GLY A 24 -22.11 -4.21 14.59
C GLY A 24 -22.04 -5.57 13.90
N ALA A 25 -21.79 -6.62 14.68
CA ALA A 25 -21.90 -7.99 14.19
C ALA A 25 -23.37 -8.32 13.95
N ALA A 26 -23.70 -8.66 12.70
CA ALA A 26 -24.94 -9.35 12.38
C ALA A 26 -24.91 -10.74 13.03
N SER A 27 -25.96 -11.05 13.77
CA SER A 27 -26.23 -12.33 14.41
C SER A 27 -26.27 -13.49 13.41
N GLY A 28 -25.51 -14.55 13.70
CA GLY A 28 -25.60 -15.84 13.04
C GLY A 28 -24.99 -16.91 13.94
N GLY A 29 -25.84 -17.71 14.56
CA GLY A 29 -25.49 -18.69 15.58
C GLY A 29 -24.75 -19.91 15.02
N GLY A 30 -24.08 -20.64 15.93
CA GLY A 30 -23.43 -21.91 15.63
C GLY A 30 -22.38 -22.22 16.69
N GLY A 31 -22.78 -22.89 17.76
CA GLY A 31 -21.90 -23.24 18.86
C GLY A 31 -21.03 -24.47 18.59
N ASN A 32 -19.89 -24.51 19.26
CA ASN A 32 -19.28 -25.74 19.75
C ASN A 32 -18.21 -25.44 20.81
N SER A 33 -18.52 -25.96 21.99
CA SER A 33 -17.69 -26.15 23.18
C SER A 33 -16.29 -26.74 22.88
N TRP A 34 -15.26 -26.15 23.48
CA TRP A 34 -14.13 -26.87 24.08
C TRP A 34 -13.64 -26.10 25.31
N GLY A 35 -13.96 -26.62 26.49
CA GLY A 35 -13.40 -26.14 27.75
C GLY A 35 -12.07 -26.83 28.04
N VAL A 36 -11.08 -26.07 28.53
CA VAL A 36 -10.04 -26.57 29.42
C VAL A 36 -9.74 -25.49 30.47
N THR A 37 -9.70 -25.95 31.71
CA THR A 37 -9.61 -25.23 32.97
C THR A 37 -8.19 -24.79 33.32
N GLY A 38 -8.12 -23.58 33.89
CA GLY A 38 -7.21 -23.04 34.93
C GLY A 38 -5.80 -23.59 35.16
N SER A 39 -4.85 -22.68 35.35
CA SER A 39 -4.25 -22.49 36.68
C SER A 39 -3.42 -21.20 36.75
N HIS A 40 -3.63 -20.47 37.85
CA HIS A 40 -2.81 -19.38 38.35
C HIS A 40 -1.43 -19.90 38.75
N VAL A 41 -0.36 -19.19 38.40
CA VAL A 41 0.93 -19.31 39.08
C VAL A 41 1.43 -17.92 39.45
N GLN A 42 1.61 -17.74 40.76
CA GLN A 42 2.16 -16.56 41.41
C GLN A 42 3.62 -16.86 41.78
N LEU A 43 4.54 -15.93 41.50
CA LEU A 43 5.95 -16.06 41.89
C LEU A 43 6.26 -15.17 43.11
N PRO A 44 7.08 -15.63 44.08
CA PRO A 44 7.36 -14.91 45.32
C PRO A 44 8.55 -13.96 45.18
N GLY A 45 8.62 -12.99 46.09
CA GLY A 45 9.62 -11.94 46.09
C GLY A 45 10.82 -12.14 47.02
N ARG A 46 11.71 -11.14 46.89
CA ARG A 46 12.62 -10.51 47.86
C ARG A 46 13.99 -11.17 48.14
N ALA A 47 15.04 -10.37 47.90
CA ALA A 47 16.09 -10.10 48.88
C ALA A 47 16.78 -8.74 48.59
N GLN A 48 16.91 -7.92 49.62
CA GLN A 48 17.71 -6.68 49.68
C GLN A 48 19.05 -7.01 50.35
N PHE A 49 20.16 -6.41 49.92
CA PHE A 49 21.32 -6.11 50.79
C PHE A 49 22.13 -4.91 50.28
N GLY A 50 22.20 -3.85 51.10
CA GLY A 50 23.46 -3.32 51.66
C GLY A 50 24.44 -2.49 50.82
N ALA A 51 24.24 -1.17 50.86
CA ALA A 51 25.19 -0.08 51.15
C ALA A 51 26.65 -0.05 50.61
N GLY A 52 26.99 1.05 49.92
CA GLY A 52 28.35 1.54 49.73
C GLY A 52 28.35 2.98 49.16
N SER A 53 28.87 3.92 49.94
CA SER A 53 28.89 5.38 49.73
C SER A 53 29.99 5.88 48.78
N ALA A 54 29.72 6.93 47.98
CA ALA A 54 30.46 8.22 47.98
C ALA A 54 30.23 9.07 46.69
N SER A 55 29.75 10.29 46.92
CA SER A 55 30.01 11.57 46.23
C SER A 55 30.67 11.61 44.84
N THR A 56 30.06 12.30 43.86
CA THR A 56 30.29 13.74 43.52
C THR A 56 29.62 14.12 42.20
N ALA A 57 29.04 15.33 42.19
CA ALA A 57 28.87 16.32 41.12
C ALA A 57 28.67 15.90 39.65
N GLY A 58 27.62 16.44 39.03
CA GLY A 58 27.50 16.59 37.58
C GLY A 58 26.03 16.60 37.16
N GLY A 59 25.50 17.79 36.86
CA GLY A 59 24.13 17.93 36.37
C GLY A 59 23.98 17.30 35.00
N ASP A 60 22.88 16.60 34.77
CA ASP A 60 22.50 16.17 33.43
C ASP A 60 20.99 16.33 33.21
N ALA A 61 20.73 17.09 32.15
CA ALA A 61 19.61 17.09 31.24
C ALA A 61 18.36 16.29 31.65
N ASN A 62 17.23 16.99 31.62
CA ASN A 62 15.90 16.42 31.37
C ASN A 62 15.98 15.40 30.22
N SER A 63 16.18 14.12 30.56
CA SER A 63 16.00 12.98 29.68
C SER A 63 14.50 12.77 29.52
N VAL A 64 13.90 13.61 28.69
CA VAL A 64 12.56 13.35 28.17
C VAL A 64 12.73 12.25 27.14
N CYS A 65 12.43 11.03 27.55
CA CYS A 65 12.20 9.93 26.61
C CYS A 65 11.14 10.41 25.61
N PRO A 66 11.41 10.50 24.30
CA PRO A 66 10.36 10.85 23.36
C PRO A 66 9.28 9.76 23.43
N ALA A 67 8.06 10.17 23.76
CA ALA A 67 6.91 9.27 23.76
C ALA A 67 6.81 8.58 22.38
N PRO A 68 6.41 7.30 22.31
CA PRO A 68 6.25 6.61 21.05
C PRO A 68 5.27 7.40 20.17
N SER A 69 5.76 7.86 19.01
CA SER A 69 4.98 8.65 18.07
C SER A 69 3.70 7.91 17.70
N THR A 70 2.55 8.43 18.13
CA THR A 70 1.25 7.84 17.83
C THR A 70 1.03 7.92 16.31
N MET A 71 1.01 6.78 15.61
CA MET A 71 0.76 6.76 14.17
C MET A 71 -0.61 7.37 13.85
N SER A 72 -0.69 8.13 12.77
CA SER A 72 -1.99 8.68 12.33
C SER A 72 -2.96 7.56 11.93
N LYS A 73 -4.27 7.82 12.08
CA LYS A 73 -5.34 6.89 11.66
C LYS A 73 -5.20 6.45 10.20
N ALA A 74 -4.76 7.37 9.33
CA ALA A 74 -4.57 7.09 7.92
C ALA A 74 -3.40 6.12 7.68
N GLU A 75 -2.28 6.29 8.40
CA GLU A 75 -1.15 5.37 8.28
C GLU A 75 -1.49 3.98 8.82
N GLU A 76 -2.24 3.89 9.93
CA GLU A 76 -2.73 2.61 10.45
C GLU A 76 -3.64 1.92 9.43
N ALA A 77 -4.56 2.65 8.81
CA ALA A 77 -5.44 2.14 7.76
C ALA A 77 -4.64 1.63 6.55
N LYS A 78 -3.65 2.38 6.05
CA LYS A 78 -2.76 1.91 4.97
C LYS A 78 -2.07 0.60 5.33
N LYS A 79 -1.55 0.53 6.57
CA LYS A 79 -0.83 -0.63 7.09
C LYS A 79 -1.75 -1.86 7.17
N LEU A 80 -3.00 -1.68 7.58
CA LEU A 80 -4.01 -2.73 7.65
C LEU A 80 -4.45 -3.21 6.25
N ALA A 81 -4.73 -2.29 5.33
CA ALA A 81 -5.14 -2.62 3.96
C ALA A 81 -4.03 -3.40 3.23
N GLY A 82 -2.77 -2.94 3.34
CA GLY A 82 -1.62 -3.64 2.77
C GLY A 82 -1.44 -5.05 3.32
N ARG A 83 -1.58 -5.24 4.64
CA ARG A 83 -1.52 -6.57 5.26
C ARG A 83 -2.64 -7.49 4.77
N ALA A 84 -3.88 -7.02 4.83
CA ALA A 84 -5.04 -7.81 4.44
C ALA A 84 -4.96 -8.26 2.98
N ALA A 85 -4.53 -7.39 2.07
CA ALA A 85 -4.36 -7.76 0.67
C ALA A 85 -3.30 -8.87 0.49
N VAL A 86 -2.17 -8.76 1.18
CA VAL A 86 -1.09 -9.75 1.10
C VAL A 86 -1.52 -11.09 1.69
N GLU A 87 -2.19 -11.10 2.84
CA GLU A 87 -2.66 -12.34 3.49
C GLU A 87 -3.72 -13.05 2.64
N ASN A 88 -4.67 -12.29 2.11
CA ASN A 88 -5.81 -12.87 1.39
C ASN A 88 -5.46 -13.29 -0.04
N HIS A 89 -4.49 -12.67 -0.70
CA HIS A 89 -4.30 -12.85 -2.15
C HIS A 89 -2.93 -13.37 -2.58
N VAL A 90 -1.86 -13.12 -1.80
CA VAL A 90 -0.51 -13.60 -2.17
C VAL A 90 -0.37 -15.08 -1.84
N ARG A 91 0.12 -15.85 -2.81
CA ARG A 91 0.33 -17.29 -2.76
C ARG A 91 1.73 -17.64 -3.27
N ASN A 92 2.24 -18.79 -2.86
CA ASN A 92 3.54 -19.29 -3.31
C ASN A 92 3.59 -19.44 -4.85
N ASN A 93 4.78 -19.30 -5.44
CA ASN A 93 5.05 -19.43 -6.87
C ASN A 93 4.28 -18.44 -7.77
N GLN A 94 4.05 -17.21 -7.28
CA GLN A 94 3.41 -16.15 -8.08
C GLN A 94 4.41 -15.13 -8.63
N VAL A 95 4.09 -14.64 -9.82
CA VAL A 95 4.61 -13.37 -10.36
C VAL A 95 3.70 -12.24 -9.87
N LEU A 96 4.28 -11.30 -9.12
CA LEU A 96 3.59 -10.19 -8.49
C LEU A 96 3.93 -8.86 -9.16
N GLY A 97 2.92 -8.14 -9.61
CA GLY A 97 3.04 -6.71 -9.94
C GLY A 97 3.05 -5.88 -8.67
N ILE A 98 4.12 -5.11 -8.43
CA ILE A 98 4.29 -4.28 -7.24
C ILE A 98 4.08 -2.81 -7.61
N GLY A 99 3.00 -2.27 -7.06
CA GLY A 99 2.57 -0.89 -7.19
C GLY A 99 3.53 0.15 -6.61
N SER A 100 3.04 1.39 -6.53
CA SER A 100 3.81 2.54 -6.05
C SER A 100 3.08 3.29 -4.93
N GLY A 101 3.81 4.14 -4.21
CA GLY A 101 3.24 5.02 -3.19
C GLY A 101 3.26 4.46 -1.76
N SER A 102 2.87 5.33 -0.82
CA SER A 102 3.04 5.10 0.62
C SER A 102 2.30 3.87 1.17
N THR A 103 1.15 3.51 0.60
CA THR A 103 0.40 2.31 1.03
C THR A 103 1.12 1.03 0.65
N ILE A 104 1.81 1.02 -0.50
CA ILE A 104 2.50 -0.17 -1.02
C ILE A 104 3.72 -0.54 -0.18
N VAL A 105 4.37 0.42 0.46
CA VAL A 105 5.46 0.17 1.42
C VAL A 105 5.05 -0.87 2.46
N HIS A 106 3.85 -0.74 3.01
CA HIS A 106 3.32 -1.66 4.02
C HIS A 106 3.00 -3.05 3.46
N ALA A 107 2.54 -3.14 2.21
CA ALA A 107 2.31 -4.40 1.53
C ALA A 107 3.62 -5.13 1.24
N VAL A 108 4.62 -4.43 0.69
CA VAL A 108 5.95 -5.02 0.40
C VAL A 108 6.62 -5.52 1.67
N GLN A 109 6.55 -4.75 2.77
CA GLN A 109 7.04 -5.20 4.08
C GLN A 109 6.38 -6.52 4.48
N ARG A 110 5.05 -6.63 4.38
CA ARG A 110 4.33 -7.86 4.73
C ARG A 110 4.69 -9.03 3.80
N ILE A 111 4.88 -8.78 2.50
CA ILE A 111 5.31 -9.80 1.54
C ILE A 111 6.67 -10.37 1.97
N ALA A 112 7.63 -9.50 2.30
CA ALA A 112 8.96 -9.91 2.75
C ALA A 112 8.93 -10.73 4.04
N GLU A 113 8.09 -10.34 5.00
CA GLU A 113 7.85 -11.13 6.21
C GLU A 113 7.35 -12.54 5.88
N ARG A 114 6.36 -12.67 4.97
CA ARG A 114 5.83 -13.98 4.55
C ARG A 114 6.85 -14.81 3.79
N VAL A 115 7.60 -14.21 2.87
CA VAL A 115 8.67 -14.90 2.13
C VAL A 115 9.66 -15.53 3.11
N LYS A 116 10.08 -14.78 4.13
CA LYS A 116 11.01 -15.29 5.16
C LYS A 116 10.38 -16.37 6.06
N GLN A 117 9.13 -16.19 6.48
CA GLN A 117 8.45 -17.08 7.44
C GLN A 117 7.96 -18.38 6.80
N GLU A 118 7.44 -18.30 5.58
CA GLU A 118 6.74 -19.39 4.89
C GLU A 118 7.56 -19.97 3.73
N ASN A 119 8.77 -19.43 3.48
CA ASN A 119 9.64 -19.80 2.36
C ASN A 119 8.94 -19.69 0.99
N LEU A 120 8.23 -18.58 0.77
CA LEU A 120 7.53 -18.32 -0.49
C LEU A 120 8.53 -18.00 -1.60
N ASN A 121 8.38 -18.65 -2.74
CA ASN A 121 9.06 -18.33 -3.98
C ASN A 121 8.18 -17.37 -4.80
N LEU A 122 8.54 -16.08 -4.79
CA LEU A 122 7.81 -15.02 -5.48
C LEU A 122 8.76 -14.29 -6.43
N VAL A 123 8.22 -13.77 -7.54
CA VAL A 123 8.92 -12.86 -8.44
C VAL A 123 8.17 -11.53 -8.48
N CYS A 124 8.88 -10.41 -8.33
CA CYS A 124 8.28 -9.09 -8.24
C CYS A 124 8.62 -8.23 -9.46
N ILE A 125 7.58 -7.68 -10.10
CA ILE A 125 7.66 -6.76 -11.25
C ILE A 125 7.29 -5.35 -10.77
N PRO A 126 8.20 -4.37 -10.81
CA PRO A 126 7.94 -3.03 -10.30
C PRO A 126 7.11 -2.18 -11.27
N THR A 127 6.31 -1.27 -10.73
CA THR A 127 5.58 -0.22 -11.48
C THR A 127 6.28 1.15 -11.48
N SER A 128 7.42 1.25 -10.80
CA SER A 128 8.20 2.48 -10.75
C SER A 128 9.60 2.24 -10.21
N PHE A 129 10.44 3.27 -10.25
CA PHE A 129 11.71 3.26 -9.55
C PHE A 129 11.54 3.08 -8.03
N GLN A 130 10.54 3.72 -7.41
CA GLN A 130 10.27 3.55 -5.98
C GLN A 130 9.96 2.08 -5.65
N ALA A 131 9.06 1.47 -6.41
CA ALA A 131 8.68 0.07 -6.24
C ALA A 131 9.90 -0.86 -6.39
N ARG A 132 10.73 -0.62 -7.41
CA ARG A 132 11.98 -1.35 -7.63
C ARG A 132 12.92 -1.27 -6.42
N GLN A 133 13.11 -0.08 -5.87
CA GLN A 133 13.98 0.09 -4.69
C GLN A 133 13.41 -0.64 -3.46
N LEU A 134 12.09 -0.58 -3.24
CA LEU A 134 11.45 -1.31 -2.15
C LEU A 134 11.67 -2.82 -2.28
N ILE A 135 11.46 -3.40 -3.47
CA ILE A 135 11.69 -4.84 -3.72
C ILE A 135 13.13 -5.23 -3.33
N LEU A 136 14.11 -4.47 -3.79
CA LEU A 136 15.53 -4.74 -3.51
C LEU A 136 15.88 -4.57 -2.03
N GLN A 137 15.39 -3.51 -1.39
CA GLN A 137 15.64 -3.22 0.03
C GLN A 137 15.12 -4.33 0.95
N TYR A 138 13.98 -4.95 0.60
CA TYR A 138 13.40 -6.06 1.35
C TYR A 138 13.91 -7.44 0.93
N GLY A 139 14.89 -7.51 0.00
CA GLY A 139 15.50 -8.77 -0.44
C GLY A 139 14.54 -9.67 -1.23
N LEU A 140 13.54 -9.09 -1.90
CA LEU A 140 12.62 -9.82 -2.76
C LEU A 140 13.20 -10.02 -4.16
N THR A 141 12.83 -11.11 -4.83
CA THR A 141 13.28 -11.40 -6.20
C THR A 141 12.72 -10.39 -7.18
N LEU A 142 13.58 -9.54 -7.73
CA LEU A 142 13.23 -8.55 -8.74
C LEU A 142 13.28 -9.18 -10.15
N SER A 143 12.29 -8.85 -11.00
CA SER A 143 12.31 -9.16 -12.43
C SER A 143 11.61 -8.08 -13.25
N ASP A 144 11.38 -8.34 -14.53
CA ASP A 144 10.73 -7.45 -15.50
C ASP A 144 9.77 -8.20 -16.43
N LEU A 145 8.99 -7.43 -17.20
CA LEU A 145 8.00 -7.95 -18.13
C LEU A 145 8.62 -8.71 -19.31
N ASP A 146 9.87 -8.42 -19.65
CA ASP A 146 10.59 -9.14 -20.71
C ASP A 146 10.83 -10.60 -20.34
N ARG A 147 11.12 -10.87 -19.05
CA ARG A 147 11.27 -12.23 -18.53
C ARG A 147 9.96 -12.86 -18.07
N HIS A 148 9.02 -12.05 -17.58
CA HIS A 148 7.72 -12.50 -17.07
C HIS A 148 6.58 -11.65 -17.68
N PRO A 149 6.17 -11.94 -18.92
CA PRO A 149 5.15 -11.15 -19.62
C PRO A 149 3.72 -11.37 -19.09
N GLU A 150 3.49 -12.45 -18.33
CA GLU A 150 2.23 -12.73 -17.65
C GLU A 150 2.39 -12.54 -16.13
N ILE A 151 1.47 -11.81 -15.51
CA ILE A 151 1.48 -11.53 -14.06
C ILE A 151 0.26 -12.22 -13.41
N ASP A 152 0.46 -12.88 -12.27
CA ASP A 152 -0.63 -13.57 -11.56
C ASP A 152 -1.50 -12.59 -10.75
N LEU A 153 -0.85 -11.63 -10.12
CA LEU A 153 -1.47 -10.68 -9.20
C LEU A 153 -0.70 -9.36 -9.20
N ALA A 154 -1.36 -8.26 -9.50
CA ALA A 154 -0.83 -6.92 -9.24
C ALA A 154 -1.50 -6.33 -7.98
N ILE A 155 -0.70 -5.73 -7.10
CA ILE A 155 -1.18 -4.99 -5.93
C ILE A 155 -0.71 -3.55 -6.09
N ASP A 156 -1.62 -2.58 -6.07
CA ASP A 156 -1.27 -1.16 -6.20
C ASP A 156 -2.20 -0.24 -5.40
N GLY A 157 -1.76 0.99 -5.16
CA GLY A 157 -2.56 2.04 -4.55
C GLY A 157 -3.44 2.78 -5.55
N ALA A 158 -4.34 3.61 -5.02
CA ALA A 158 -5.14 4.55 -5.80
C ALA A 158 -5.16 5.95 -5.16
N ASP A 159 -5.34 6.96 -5.99
CA ASP A 159 -5.56 8.34 -5.56
C ASP A 159 -7.03 8.58 -5.19
N GLU A 160 -7.95 7.82 -5.81
CA GLU A 160 -9.38 7.76 -5.56
C GLU A 160 -9.99 6.49 -6.17
N VAL A 161 -11.07 5.98 -5.56
CA VAL A 161 -11.82 4.81 -6.01
C VAL A 161 -13.32 5.08 -5.88
N ASP A 162 -14.09 4.79 -6.94
CA ASP A 162 -15.55 4.91 -6.92
C ASP A 162 -16.28 3.59 -6.56
N ALA A 163 -17.61 3.61 -6.59
CA ALA A 163 -18.45 2.46 -6.26
C ALA A 163 -18.35 1.30 -7.27
N ASP A 164 -18.01 1.60 -8.52
CA ASP A 164 -17.89 0.62 -9.62
C ASP A 164 -16.44 0.11 -9.77
N LEU A 165 -15.57 0.46 -8.82
CA LEU A 165 -14.13 0.14 -8.82
C LEU A 165 -13.33 0.81 -9.95
N ASN A 166 -13.84 1.91 -10.52
CA ASN A 166 -13.01 2.79 -11.33
C ASN A 166 -12.06 3.58 -10.42
N LEU A 167 -10.91 3.96 -10.97
CA LEU A 167 -9.79 4.50 -10.20
C LEU A 167 -9.25 5.78 -10.84
N ILE A 168 -8.92 6.77 -9.99
CA ILE A 168 -7.88 7.75 -10.33
C ILE A 168 -6.56 7.24 -9.72
N LYS A 169 -5.49 7.26 -10.53
CA LYS A 169 -4.10 6.92 -10.17
C LYS A 169 -3.14 7.99 -10.69
N GLY A 170 -1.82 7.80 -10.61
CA GLY A 170 -0.87 8.73 -11.23
C GLY A 170 -0.55 10.01 -10.46
N GLY A 171 -1.06 10.18 -9.24
CA GLY A 171 -0.65 11.24 -8.33
C GLY A 171 0.85 11.23 -8.05
N GLY A 172 1.48 10.04 -8.13
CA GLY A 172 2.93 9.84 -8.04
C GLY A 172 3.71 9.90 -9.36
N GLY A 173 3.05 10.14 -10.50
CA GLY A 173 3.71 10.25 -11.81
C GLY A 173 4.22 8.93 -12.40
N CYS A 174 3.62 7.79 -12.01
CA CYS A 174 4.02 6.45 -12.46
C CYS A 174 2.92 5.72 -13.27
N LEU A 175 1.87 6.44 -13.69
CA LEU A 175 0.61 5.85 -14.16
C LEU A 175 0.76 4.91 -15.36
N THR A 176 1.72 5.17 -16.26
CA THR A 176 1.91 4.34 -17.45
C THR A 176 2.43 2.96 -17.07
N GLN A 177 3.49 2.88 -16.26
CA GLN A 177 4.01 1.60 -15.79
C GLN A 177 3.00 0.88 -14.88
N GLU A 178 2.32 1.61 -14.00
CA GLU A 178 1.21 1.07 -13.18
C GLU A 178 0.15 0.41 -14.06
N LYS A 179 -0.30 1.08 -15.12
CA LYS A 179 -1.33 0.57 -16.03
C LYS A 179 -0.85 -0.61 -16.86
N ILE A 180 0.40 -0.59 -17.34
CA ILE A 180 0.98 -1.72 -18.09
C ILE A 180 0.99 -2.96 -17.20
N VAL A 181 1.60 -2.88 -16.01
CA VAL A 181 1.69 -4.03 -15.08
C VAL A 181 0.30 -4.53 -14.67
N ALA A 182 -0.65 -3.62 -14.38
CA ALA A 182 -2.01 -4.00 -14.04
C ALA A 182 -2.76 -4.68 -15.21
N GLY A 183 -2.57 -4.22 -16.45
CA GLY A 183 -3.20 -4.79 -17.63
C GLY A 183 -2.70 -6.20 -17.99
N TYR A 184 -1.45 -6.51 -17.67
CA TYR A 184 -0.88 -7.86 -17.84
C TYR A 184 -1.09 -8.77 -16.62
N ALA A 185 -1.77 -8.28 -15.58
CA ALA A 185 -2.10 -9.08 -14.40
C ALA A 185 -3.44 -9.80 -14.55
N SER A 186 -3.47 -11.08 -14.18
CA SER A 186 -4.70 -11.88 -14.13
C SER A 186 -5.70 -11.34 -13.10
N ARG A 187 -5.18 -10.80 -11.99
CA ARG A 187 -5.96 -10.13 -10.95
C ARG A 187 -5.27 -8.84 -10.54
N PHE A 188 -6.08 -7.81 -10.29
CA PHE A 188 -5.59 -6.54 -9.80
C PHE A 188 -6.29 -6.16 -8.49
N ILE A 189 -5.49 -6.01 -7.43
CA ILE A 189 -5.98 -5.66 -6.09
C ILE A 189 -5.54 -4.25 -5.75
N VAL A 190 -6.53 -3.39 -5.53
CA VAL A 190 -6.32 -2.02 -5.09
C VAL A 190 -6.31 -1.95 -3.57
N ILE A 191 -5.25 -1.37 -2.99
CA ILE A 191 -5.15 -1.10 -1.56
C ILE A 191 -5.20 0.40 -1.28
N ALA A 192 -6.09 0.80 -0.37
CA ALA A 192 -6.26 2.21 -0.06
C ALA A 192 -6.77 2.42 1.38
N ASP A 193 -6.48 3.61 1.92
CA ASP A 193 -7.12 4.07 3.16
C ASP A 193 -8.50 4.68 2.87
N PHE A 194 -9.32 4.81 3.91
CA PHE A 194 -10.72 5.24 3.81
C PHE A 194 -10.94 6.59 3.11
N ARG A 195 -9.95 7.49 3.07
CA ARG A 195 -10.07 8.80 2.39
C ARG A 195 -10.13 8.69 0.87
N LYS A 196 -9.79 7.52 0.33
CA LYS A 196 -9.78 7.24 -1.11
C LYS A 196 -11.13 6.75 -1.61
N ASP A 197 -12.09 6.53 -0.72
CA ASP A 197 -13.42 6.03 -1.04
C ASP A 197 -14.36 7.16 -1.42
N SER A 198 -14.91 7.09 -2.63
CA SER A 198 -15.75 8.11 -3.23
C SER A 198 -16.98 7.51 -3.88
N LYS A 199 -18.03 8.33 -4.06
CA LYS A 199 -19.21 7.91 -4.82
C LYS A 199 -18.95 8.07 -6.31
N ASN A 200 -18.42 9.24 -6.71
CA ASN A 200 -17.97 9.52 -8.07
C ASN A 200 -16.49 9.90 -8.06
N LEU A 201 -15.80 9.65 -9.16
CA LEU A 201 -14.44 10.15 -9.33
C LEU A 201 -14.43 11.69 -9.39
N GLY A 202 -13.53 12.30 -8.63
CA GLY A 202 -13.38 13.74 -8.43
C GLY A 202 -13.93 14.27 -7.09
N ASP A 203 -14.63 13.45 -6.31
CA ASP A 203 -15.25 13.86 -5.03
C ASP A 203 -14.22 14.10 -3.91
N GLN A 204 -13.13 13.32 -3.87
CA GLN A 204 -12.04 13.39 -2.89
C GLN A 204 -10.72 13.78 -3.54
N TRP A 205 -10.55 13.53 -4.85
CA TRP A 205 -9.34 13.90 -5.58
C TRP A 205 -9.55 15.10 -6.50
N HIS A 206 -9.18 16.27 -6.00
CA HIS A 206 -9.38 17.54 -6.72
C HIS A 206 -8.16 18.03 -7.52
N LYS A 207 -7.06 17.26 -7.53
CA LYS A 207 -5.83 17.65 -8.26
C LYS A 207 -5.92 17.41 -9.78
N GLY A 208 -7.07 16.94 -10.26
CA GLY A 208 -7.28 16.59 -11.66
C GLY A 208 -6.80 15.19 -12.02
N ILE A 209 -7.25 14.69 -13.18
CA ILE A 209 -6.89 13.38 -13.72
C ILE A 209 -5.48 13.47 -14.34
N PRO A 210 -4.49 12.69 -13.85
CA PRO A 210 -3.15 12.71 -14.43
C PRO A 210 -3.13 12.13 -15.86
N ILE A 211 -2.48 12.84 -16.78
CA ILE A 211 -2.33 12.45 -18.19
C ILE A 211 -0.86 12.55 -18.56
N GLU A 212 -0.23 11.42 -18.85
CA GLU A 212 1.16 11.37 -19.32
C GLU A 212 1.22 11.68 -20.82
N VAL A 213 2.06 12.66 -21.20
CA VAL A 213 2.18 13.14 -22.58
C VAL A 213 3.64 13.24 -23.00
N ILE A 214 3.96 12.82 -24.22
CA ILE A 214 5.29 13.08 -24.81
C ILE A 214 5.58 14.59 -24.75
N PRO A 215 6.77 15.05 -24.30
CA PRO A 215 6.98 16.46 -23.97
C PRO A 215 6.68 17.42 -25.12
N MET A 216 7.01 17.04 -26.36
CA MET A 216 6.70 17.84 -27.55
C MET A 216 5.19 18.04 -27.80
N ALA A 217 4.35 17.18 -27.24
CA ALA A 217 2.91 17.13 -27.50
C ALA A 217 2.07 17.82 -26.41
N TYR A 218 2.67 18.41 -25.37
CA TYR A 218 1.88 18.96 -24.26
C TYR A 218 0.87 20.02 -24.74
N VAL A 219 1.29 20.99 -25.57
CA VAL A 219 0.40 22.05 -26.08
C VAL A 219 -0.77 21.50 -26.91
N PRO A 220 -0.54 20.71 -27.98
CA PRO A 220 -1.66 20.20 -28.78
C PRO A 220 -2.57 19.26 -27.97
N VAL A 221 -2.03 18.43 -27.07
CA VAL A 221 -2.85 17.58 -26.20
C VAL A 221 -3.69 18.41 -25.24
N SER A 222 -3.11 19.40 -24.56
CA SER A 222 -3.85 20.30 -23.67
C SER A 222 -5.01 20.97 -24.40
N ARG A 223 -4.76 21.51 -25.60
CA ARG A 223 -5.81 22.13 -26.43
C ARG A 223 -6.92 21.14 -26.80
N ALA A 224 -6.55 19.93 -27.23
CA ALA A 224 -7.52 18.91 -27.62
C ALA A 224 -8.39 18.46 -26.44
N VAL A 225 -7.79 18.27 -25.25
CA VAL A 225 -8.52 17.88 -24.04
C VAL A 225 -9.47 18.99 -23.61
N THR A 226 -9.02 20.24 -23.51
CA THR A 226 -9.87 21.38 -23.14
C THR A 226 -11.02 21.58 -24.13
N GLN A 227 -10.77 21.45 -25.43
CA GLN A 227 -11.82 21.59 -26.45
C GLN A 227 -12.88 20.49 -26.36
N LYS A 228 -12.48 19.25 -26.05
CA LYS A 228 -13.38 18.09 -26.05
C LYS A 228 -14.12 17.89 -24.74
N PHE A 229 -13.49 18.19 -23.61
CA PHE A 229 -13.98 17.85 -22.28
C PHE A 229 -14.13 19.07 -21.35
N GLY A 230 -13.69 20.26 -21.78
CA GLY A 230 -13.64 21.44 -20.92
C GLY A 230 -12.55 21.35 -19.85
N GLY A 231 -12.75 22.10 -18.76
CA GLY A 231 -11.86 22.07 -17.60
C GLY A 231 -10.55 22.87 -17.76
N VAL A 232 -9.75 22.84 -16.70
CA VAL A 232 -8.43 23.50 -16.63
C VAL A 232 -7.35 22.44 -16.74
N ILE A 233 -6.39 22.64 -17.65
CA ILE A 233 -5.22 21.78 -17.81
C ILE A 233 -4.00 22.51 -17.26
N GLU A 234 -3.32 21.88 -16.31
CA GLU A 234 -2.13 22.42 -15.68
C GLU A 234 -0.97 21.43 -15.85
N LEU A 235 0.18 21.95 -16.33
CA LEU A 235 1.40 21.16 -16.39
C LEU A 235 1.97 20.98 -14.98
N ARG A 236 2.21 19.73 -14.58
CA ARG A 236 2.80 19.43 -13.28
C ARG A 236 4.29 19.83 -13.26
N MET A 237 4.62 20.85 -12.49
CA MET A 237 6.01 21.29 -12.30
C MET A 237 6.70 20.43 -11.24
N ALA A 238 7.94 20.01 -11.50
CA ALA A 238 8.75 19.32 -10.51
C ALA A 238 9.26 20.31 -9.44
N VAL A 239 9.27 19.88 -8.18
CA VAL A 239 9.76 20.70 -7.06
C VAL A 239 11.29 20.62 -6.94
N ASN A 240 11.86 19.42 -7.15
CA ASN A 240 13.29 19.14 -6.94
C ASN A 240 14.08 19.02 -8.26
N LYS A 241 13.52 19.49 -9.38
CA LYS A 241 14.18 19.49 -10.69
C LYS A 241 13.64 20.65 -11.52
N ALA A 242 14.51 21.31 -12.28
CA ALA A 242 14.12 22.40 -13.18
C ALA A 242 13.34 21.95 -14.44
N ILE A 243 12.99 20.67 -14.54
CA ILE A 243 12.32 20.07 -15.71
C ILE A 243 10.99 19.47 -15.25
N CYS A 244 9.91 19.76 -15.98
CA CYS A 244 8.58 19.19 -15.73
C CYS A 244 8.63 17.66 -15.78
N PHE A 245 7.98 17.02 -14.82
CA PHE A 245 7.68 15.59 -14.88
C PHE A 245 6.19 15.44 -15.17
N TRP A 246 5.91 14.67 -16.22
CA TRP A 246 4.65 14.11 -16.74
C TRP A 246 3.38 14.44 -15.95
#